data_AF-A0A953QJW1-F1
#
_entry.id   AF-A0A953QJW1-F1
#
_cell.length_a   1.000
_cell.length_b   1.000
_cell.length_c   1.000
_cell.angle_alpha   90.00
_cell.angle_beta   90.00
_cell.angle_gamma   90.00
#
_symmetry.space_group_name_H-M   'P 1'
#
loop_
_entity.id
_entity.type
_entity.pdbx_description
1 polymer ?
#
loop_
_entity_poly.entity_id
_entity_poly.type
_entity_poly.pdbx_seq_one_letter_code
_entity_poly.pdbx_strand_id
1 'polypeptide(L)'
;MSAQSSSPNNVQIAPADGKLGVLIPGIGAVSTTFIAGVEAIKRGTAAPIGSLTQLSTIRLGKRTDNRTPKIKDFVPLAGLNDLVFGGWDIYEDTAYEAAVADRAVPQPLAVLRRPGLL
;
A
#
# COMPACT_ATOMS: atom_id res chain seq x y z
N MET A 1 -29.76 31.18 -25.72
CA MET A 1 -29.92 30.15 -24.67
C MET A 1 -28.54 29.64 -24.33
N SER A 2 -27.92 30.22 -23.31
CA SER A 2 -26.54 29.93 -22.89
C SER A 2 -26.60 28.79 -21.90
N ALA A 3 -26.10 27.60 -22.27
CA ALA A 3 -25.99 26.49 -21.35
C ALA A 3 -24.99 26.86 -20.24
N GLN A 4 -25.47 27.00 -19.00
CA GLN A 4 -24.62 27.07 -17.82
C GLN A 4 -23.86 25.76 -17.68
N SER A 5 -22.55 25.79 -17.94
CA SER A 5 -21.64 24.71 -17.60
C SER A 5 -21.55 24.63 -16.07
N SER A 6 -22.21 23.63 -15.49
CA SER A 6 -22.03 23.28 -14.08
C SER A 6 -20.58 22.88 -13.87
N SER A 7 -19.78 23.76 -13.26
CA SER A 7 -18.46 23.39 -12.76
C SER A 7 -18.67 22.24 -11.78
N PRO A 8 -18.04 21.06 -11.98
CA PRO A 8 -18.12 20.02 -10.97
C PRO A 8 -17.52 20.59 -9.69
N ASN A 9 -18.23 20.43 -8.57
CA ASN A 9 -17.72 20.81 -7.24
C ASN A 9 -16.26 20.39 -7.15
N ASN A 10 -15.37 21.36 -6.98
CA ASN A 10 -13.94 21.13 -6.90
C ASN A 10 -13.67 20.36 -5.61
N VAL A 11 -13.70 19.02 -5.68
CA VAL A 11 -13.45 18.15 -4.54
C VAL A 11 -12.03 18.43 -4.08
N GLN A 12 -11.89 19.09 -2.92
CA GLN A 12 -10.60 19.29 -2.31
C GLN A 12 -10.11 17.94 -1.78
N ILE A 13 -9.03 17.44 -2.39
CA ILE A 13 -8.37 16.22 -1.95
C ILE A 13 -7.39 16.61 -0.84
N ALA A 14 -7.60 16.06 0.35
CA ALA A 14 -6.69 16.28 1.47
C ALA A 14 -5.30 15.69 1.17
N PRO A 15 -4.20 16.32 1.62
CA PRO A 15 -2.87 15.76 1.50
C PRO A 15 -2.73 14.49 2.37
N ALA A 16 -1.89 13.55 1.93
CA ALA A 16 -1.60 12.32 2.65
C ALA A 16 -0.38 12.47 3.58
N ASP A 17 -0.45 13.46 4.47
CA ASP A 17 0.64 13.77 5.40
C ASP A 17 0.60 12.89 6.65
N GLY A 18 1.77 12.54 7.19
CA GLY A 18 1.91 11.78 8.42
C GLY A 18 1.87 10.25 8.22
N LYS A 19 1.65 9.51 9.31
CA LYS A 19 1.60 8.04 9.30
C LYS A 19 0.20 7.52 9.05
N LEU A 20 0.08 6.51 8.19
CA LEU A 20 -1.16 5.82 7.90
C LEU A 20 -1.20 4.48 8.66
N GLY A 21 -2.08 4.39 9.65
CA GLY A 21 -2.35 3.14 10.35
C GLY A 21 -3.18 2.18 9.50
N VAL A 22 -2.72 0.95 9.35
CA VAL A 22 -3.43 -0.15 8.69
C VAL A 22 -3.70 -1.22 9.75
N LEU A 23 -4.97 -1.32 10.18
CA LEU A 23 -5.42 -2.30 11.17
C LEU A 23 -6.06 -3.49 10.47
N ILE A 24 -5.52 -4.69 10.66
CA ILE A 24 -5.92 -5.90 9.95
C ILE A 24 -6.56 -6.91 10.93
N PRO A 25 -7.86 -7.22 10.78
CA PRO A 25 -8.48 -8.36 11.46
C PRO A 25 -8.06 -9.66 10.77
N GLY A 26 -7.37 -10.53 11.50
CA GLY A 26 -6.82 -11.79 10.99
C GLY A 26 -5.40 -11.62 10.46
N ILE A 27 -4.45 -12.22 11.15
CA ILE A 27 -3.04 -12.31 10.81
C ILE A 27 -2.77 -13.70 10.22
N GLY A 28 -3.22 -13.89 8.97
CA GLY A 28 -2.94 -15.09 8.17
C GLY A 28 -2.16 -14.79 6.90
N ALA A 29 -2.12 -15.74 5.97
CA ALA A 29 -1.31 -15.72 4.76
C ALA A 29 -1.29 -14.39 4.00
N VAL A 30 -2.46 -13.78 3.77
CA VAL A 30 -2.56 -12.53 2.99
C VAL A 30 -1.97 -11.36 3.78
N SER A 31 -2.37 -11.21 5.03
CA SER A 31 -1.95 -10.13 5.92
C SER A 31 -0.44 -10.16 6.14
N THR A 32 0.11 -11.34 6.43
CA THR A 32 1.54 -11.52 6.66
C THR A 32 2.35 -11.32 5.39
N THR A 33 1.88 -11.82 4.23
CA THR A 33 2.52 -11.56 2.92
C THR A 33 2.53 -10.06 2.60
N PHE A 34 1.43 -9.37 2.85
CA PHE A 34 1.32 -7.94 2.59
C PHE A 34 2.30 -7.14 3.46
N ILE A 35 2.30 -7.38 4.78
CA ILE A 35 3.22 -6.72 5.72
C ILE A 35 4.68 -7.02 5.34
N ALA A 36 5.01 -8.28 5.10
CA ALA A 36 6.34 -8.73 4.70
C ALA A 36 6.80 -8.06 3.39
N GLY A 37 5.94 -8.02 2.38
CA GLY A 37 6.22 -7.39 1.09
C GLY A 37 6.47 -5.89 1.23
N VAL A 38 5.63 -5.18 1.98
CA VAL A 38 5.83 -3.74 2.25
C VAL A 38 7.14 -3.50 2.98
N GLU A 39 7.45 -4.26 4.02
CA GLU A 39 8.72 -4.12 4.77
C GLU A 39 9.95 -4.42 3.91
N ALA A 40 9.87 -5.39 3.00
CA ALA A 40 10.94 -5.67 2.04
C ALA A 40 11.16 -4.50 1.06
N ILE A 41 10.07 -3.87 0.59
CA ILE A 41 10.15 -2.69 -0.29
C ILE A 41 10.75 -1.49 0.46
N LYS A 42 10.30 -1.24 1.71
CA LYS A 42 10.85 -0.16 2.56
C LYS A 42 12.36 -0.29 2.77
N ARG A 43 12.86 -1.53 2.84
CA ARG A 43 14.29 -1.86 3.01
C ARG A 43 15.09 -1.86 1.71
N GLY A 44 14.43 -1.64 0.56
CA GLY A 44 15.07 -1.67 -0.75
C GLY A 44 15.47 -3.08 -1.22
N THR A 45 14.98 -4.14 -0.57
CA THR A 45 15.30 -5.53 -0.93
C THR A 45 14.29 -6.14 -1.91
N ALA A 46 13.20 -5.42 -2.21
CA ALA A 46 12.19 -5.84 -3.17
C ALA A 46 11.61 -4.63 -3.93
N ALA A 47 11.08 -4.88 -5.14
CA ALA A 47 10.32 -3.92 -5.90
C ALA A 47 8.81 -4.15 -5.70
N PRO A 48 7.95 -3.12 -5.79
CA PRO A 48 6.50 -3.23 -5.58
C PRO A 48 5.77 -3.84 -6.80
N ILE A 49 6.26 -4.97 -7.31
CA ILE A 49 5.72 -5.66 -8.49
C ILE A 49 4.27 -6.08 -8.23
N GLY A 50 3.39 -5.82 -9.19
CA GLY A 50 1.95 -6.07 -9.07
C GLY A 50 1.17 -4.97 -8.35
N SER A 51 1.82 -3.99 -7.74
CA SER A 51 1.13 -2.87 -7.11
C SER A 51 0.70 -1.81 -8.14
N LEU A 52 -0.62 -1.71 -8.35
CA LEU A 52 -1.23 -0.72 -9.24
C LEU A 52 -0.82 0.71 -8.85
N THR A 53 -0.94 1.06 -7.57
CA THR A 53 -0.69 2.43 -7.10
C THR A 53 0.79 2.82 -7.24
N GLN A 54 1.70 1.86 -7.09
CA GLN A 54 3.15 2.13 -7.08
C GLN A 54 3.79 2.10 -8.48
N LEU A 55 3.28 1.26 -9.39
CA LEU A 55 3.92 1.02 -10.70
C LEU A 55 3.08 1.47 -11.90
N SER A 56 1.75 1.51 -11.80
CA SER A 56 0.90 1.81 -12.96
C SER A 56 0.73 3.31 -13.20
N THR A 57 0.29 3.63 -14.42
CA THR A 57 0.05 4.99 -14.88
C THR A 57 -1.45 5.25 -15.06
N ILE A 58 -1.83 6.53 -15.03
CA ILE A 58 -3.20 6.97 -15.30
C ILE A 58 -3.20 7.88 -16.52
N ARG A 59 -4.12 7.65 -17.46
CA ARG A 59 -4.26 8.50 -18.65
C ARG A 59 -5.11 9.72 -18.34
N LEU A 60 -4.62 10.91 -18.67
CA LEU A 60 -5.31 12.17 -18.45
C LEU A 60 -5.66 12.86 -19.78
N GLY A 61 -6.95 13.13 -19.99
CA GLY A 61 -7.44 13.84 -21.18
C GLY A 61 -7.58 12.97 -22.44
N LYS A 62 -7.45 13.62 -23.59
CA LYS A 62 -7.64 12.97 -24.90
C LYS A 62 -6.46 12.04 -25.19
N ARG A 63 -6.70 11.04 -26.04
CA ARG A 63 -5.66 10.05 -26.42
C ARG A 63 -4.43 10.70 -27.08
N THR A 64 -4.62 11.85 -27.72
CA THR A 64 -3.56 12.62 -28.40
C THR A 64 -2.66 13.39 -27.46
N ASP A 65 -3.07 13.60 -26.20
CA ASP A 65 -2.38 14.51 -25.29
C ASP A 65 -1.13 13.86 -24.65
N ASN A 66 -0.94 12.55 -24.83
CA ASN A 66 0.18 11.74 -24.33
C ASN A 66 0.51 11.95 -22.83
N ARG A 67 -0.50 12.25 -22.01
CA ARG A 67 -0.35 12.45 -20.56
C ARG A 67 -0.68 11.17 -19.80
N THR A 68 0.36 10.43 -19.42
CA THR A 68 0.25 9.18 -18.66
C THR A 68 1.23 9.14 -17.47
N PRO A 69 1.08 10.04 -16.47
CA PRO A 69 1.92 10.00 -15.26
C PRO A 69 1.67 8.72 -14.45
N LYS A 70 2.61 8.38 -13.56
CA LYS A 70 2.39 7.32 -12.56
C LYS A 70 1.31 7.77 -11.58
N ILE A 71 0.51 6.82 -11.11
CA ILE A 71 -0.58 7.10 -10.17
C ILE A 71 -0.07 7.78 -8.90
N LYS A 72 0.99 7.22 -8.30
CA LYS A 72 1.63 7.79 -7.09
C LYS A 72 2.24 9.18 -7.26
N ASP A 73 2.55 9.59 -8.49
CA ASP A 73 3.14 10.91 -8.77
C ASP A 73 2.04 11.94 -9.11
N PHE A 74 0.80 11.48 -9.33
CA PHE A 74 -0.34 12.31 -9.71
C PHE A 74 -1.31 12.59 -8.55
N VAL A 75 -1.56 11.60 -7.69
CA VAL A 75 -2.49 11.70 -6.56
C VAL A 75 -1.71 11.71 -5.24
N PRO A 76 -2.08 12.55 -4.25
CA PRO A 76 -1.44 12.53 -2.93
C PRO A 76 -1.81 11.24 -2.18
N LEU A 77 -1.02 10.19 -2.37
CA LEU A 77 -1.15 8.91 -1.69
C LEU A 77 -0.10 8.78 -0.59
N ALA A 78 -0.44 8.13 0.51
CA ALA A 78 0.52 7.80 1.56
C ALA A 78 1.66 6.94 0.98
N GLY A 79 2.90 7.30 1.31
CA GLY A 79 4.07 6.53 0.92
C GLY A 79 4.09 5.17 1.61
N LEU A 80 4.75 4.17 0.99
CA LEU A 80 4.92 2.87 1.64
C LEU A 80 5.65 2.99 2.99
N ASN A 81 6.60 3.93 3.12
CA ASN A 81 7.34 4.23 4.37
C ASN A 81 6.45 4.82 5.48
N ASP A 82 5.26 5.29 5.14
CA ASP A 82 4.33 5.90 6.08
C ASP A 82 3.26 4.93 6.58
N LEU A 83 3.21 3.72 6.02
CA LEU A 83 2.35 2.64 6.49
C LEU A 83 2.87 2.09 7.83
N VAL A 84 1.98 2.05 8.82
CA VAL A 84 2.18 1.42 10.13
C VAL A 84 1.13 0.34 10.31
N PHE A 85 1.56 -0.88 10.62
CA PHE A 85 0.66 -2.04 10.70
C PHE A 85 0.28 -2.33 12.16
N GLY A 86 -1.02 -2.55 12.38
CA GLY A 86 -1.61 -3.09 13.60
C GLY A 86 -2.59 -4.21 13.24
N GLY A 87 -3.03 -5.01 14.20
CA GLY A 87 -3.98 -6.08 13.92
C GLY A 87 -4.22 -7.01 15.10
N TRP A 88 -5.09 -7.99 14.88
CA TRP A 88 -5.44 -9.01 15.86
C TRP A 88 -5.77 -10.33 15.16
N ASP A 89 -5.57 -11.44 15.84
CA ASP A 89 -6.01 -12.77 15.42
C ASP A 89 -6.66 -13.51 16.61
N ILE A 90 -7.41 -14.57 16.31
CA ILE A 90 -7.92 -15.53 17.30
C ILE A 90 -6.85 -16.53 17.74
N TYR A 91 -5.80 -16.70 16.94
CA TYR A 91 -4.65 -17.53 17.27
C TYR A 91 -3.59 -16.72 18.02
N GLU A 92 -2.82 -17.39 18.86
CA GLU A 92 -1.76 -16.78 19.69
C GLU A 92 -0.43 -16.63 18.92
N ASP A 93 -0.39 -17.09 17.67
CA ASP A 93 0.79 -17.02 16.81
C ASP A 93 1.18 -15.56 16.53
N THR A 94 2.48 -15.29 16.54
CA THR A 94 3.03 -14.03 16.05
C THR A 94 2.84 -13.92 14.53
N ALA A 95 2.87 -12.70 13.98
CA ALA A 95 2.78 -12.54 12.52
C ALA A 95 3.92 -13.26 11.78
N TYR A 96 5.09 -13.44 12.43
CA TYR A 96 6.19 -14.23 11.88
C TYR A 96 5.85 -15.72 11.79
N GLU A 97 5.33 -16.30 12.86
CA GLU A 97 4.96 -17.72 12.92
C GLU A 97 3.88 -18.03 11.88
N ALA A 98 2.84 -17.20 11.80
CA ALA A 98 1.80 -17.31 10.78
C ALA A 98 2.39 -17.24 9.35
N ALA A 99 3.31 -16.30 9.09
CA ALA A 99 3.93 -16.16 7.76
C ALA A 99 4.77 -17.38 7.36
N VAL A 100 5.48 -17.98 8.32
CA VAL A 100 6.28 -19.19 8.09
C VAL A 100 5.38 -20.40 7.86
N ALA A 101 4.32 -20.55 8.66
CA ALA A 101 3.35 -21.64 8.52
C ALA A 101 2.70 -21.63 7.13
N ASP A 102 2.33 -20.44 6.64
CA ASP A 102 1.67 -20.27 5.34
C ASP A 102 2.62 -20.27 4.14
N ARG A 103 3.94 -20.44 4.37
CA ARG A 103 4.98 -20.35 3.33
C ARG A 103 4.92 -19.05 2.52
N ALA A 104 4.36 -18.00 3.12
CA ALA A 104 4.22 -16.68 2.54
C ALA A 104 5.57 -15.99 2.30
N VAL A 105 6.65 -16.54 2.86
CA VAL A 105 7.94 -15.87 2.97
C VAL A 105 9.08 -16.84 2.63
N PRO A 106 9.93 -16.54 1.62
CA PRO A 106 11.20 -17.22 1.44
C PRO A 106 12.11 -16.97 2.65
N GLN A 107 12.93 -17.95 3.03
CA GLN A 107 13.68 -18.03 4.29
C GLN A 107 14.52 -16.79 4.74
N PRO A 108 14.93 -15.78 3.92
CA PRO A 108 15.70 -14.67 4.49
C PRO A 108 14.89 -13.49 5.06
N LEU A 109 13.55 -13.52 5.15
CA LEU A 109 12.81 -12.36 5.71
C LEU A 109 12.75 -12.37 7.25
N ALA A 110 13.89 -12.12 7.89
CA ALA A 110 14.01 -11.82 9.32
C ALA A 110 13.28 -10.54 9.77
N VAL A 111 12.59 -9.85 8.86
CA VAL A 111 11.94 -8.54 9.10
C VAL A 111 10.73 -8.65 10.02
N LEU A 112 9.99 -9.77 9.94
CA LEU A 112 8.88 -10.08 10.85
C LEU A 112 9.36 -10.57 12.22
N ARG A 113 10.65 -10.96 12.35
CA ARG A 113 11.24 -11.43 13.61
C ARG A 113 11.56 -10.30 14.60
N ARG A 114 11.22 -9.04 14.27
CA ARG A 114 11.53 -7.88 15.11
C ARG A 114 10.49 -7.73 16.23
N PRO A 115 10.92 -7.55 17.50
CA PRO A 115 10.00 -7.16 18.56
C PRO A 115 9.35 -5.81 18.21
N GLY A 116 8.02 -5.76 18.22
CA GLY A 116 7.21 -4.57 17.91
C GLY A 116 6.62 -4.52 16.50
N LEU A 117 6.92 -5.50 15.64
CA LEU A 117 6.04 -5.87 14.53
C LEU A 117 5.11 -6.94 15.10
N LEU A 118 3.79 -6.73 14.99
CA LEU A 118 2.73 -7.54 15.61
C LEU A 118 3.04 -9.04 15.76
#